data_AF-A0A966XHU6-F1
#
_entry.id   AF-A0A966XHU6-F1
#
_cell.length_a   1.000
_cell.length_b   1.000
_cell.length_c   1.000
_cell.angle_alpha   90.00
_cell.angle_beta   90.00
_cell.angle_gamma   90.00
#
_symmetry.space_group_name_H-M   'P 1'
#
loop_
_entity.id
_entity.type
_entity.pdbx_description
1 polymer ?
#
loop_
_entity_poly.entity_id
_entity_poly.type
_entity_poly.pdbx_seq_one_letter_code
_entity_poly.pdbx_strand_id
1 'polypeptide(L)' 'GLARLVLSERPLWLLDEPTVSLDEPSRQGFYKTLQTHFDDGGGAVIVSHTPLALARSPKVMDLSLFAAQGFFTTEVDAFL' A
#
# COMPACT_ATOMS: atom_id res chain seq x y z
N GLY A 1 8.50 -6.03 -10.84
CA GLY A 1 7.75 -4.80 -10.54
C GLY A 1 8.63 -3.81 -9.79
N LEU A 2 8.95 -4.10 -8.53
CA LEU A 2 9.73 -3.22 -7.64
C LEU A 2 11.06 -2.74 -8.22
N ALA A 3 11.87 -3.61 -8.83
CA ALA A 3 13.14 -3.18 -9.44
C ALA A 3 12.97 -2.05 -10.49
N ARG A 4 11.87 -2.04 -11.23
CA ARG A 4 11.58 -0.99 -12.22
C ARG A 4 11.14 0.32 -11.55
N LEU A 5 10.48 0.24 -10.40
CA LEU A 5 10.05 1.40 -9.62
C LEU A 5 11.26 2.15 -9.06
N VAL A 6 12.22 1.42 -8.47
CA VAL A 6 13.47 1.99 -7.95
C VAL A 6 14.27 2.72 -9.03
N LEU A 7 14.26 2.20 -10.25
CA LEU A 7 14.98 2.78 -11.40
C LEU A 7 14.25 3.95 -12.08
N SER A 8 13.03 4.26 -11.67
CA SER A 8 12.18 5.21 -12.42
C SER A 8 12.33 6.68 -11.99
N GLU A 9 13.13 6.97 -10.95
CA GLU A 9 13.38 8.32 -10.40
C GLU A 9 12.12 9.18 -10.22
N ARG A 10 10.95 8.54 -10.04
CA ARG A 10 9.68 9.25 -9.94
C ARG A 10 9.53 9.81 -8.54
N PRO A 11 9.19 11.10 -8.37
CA PRO A 11 9.05 11.71 -7.05
C PRO A 11 7.89 11.12 -6.24
N LEU A 12 6.92 10.47 -6.89
CA LEU A 12 5.79 9.80 -6.22
C LEU A 12 5.66 8.35 -6.68
N TRP A 13 5.67 7.42 -5.74
CA TRP A 13 5.44 6.00 -5.98
C TRP A 13 4.02 5.60 -5.57
N LEU A 14 3.35 4.81 -6.41
CA LEU A 14 2.07 4.19 -6.09
C LEU A 14 2.28 2.68 -6.03
N LEU A 15 2.02 2.08 -4.87
CA LEU A 15 2.31 0.68 -4.59
C LEU A 15 1.06 -0.01 -4.07
N ASP A 16 0.71 -1.11 -4.72
CA ASP A 16 -0.38 -1.98 -4.29
C ASP A 16 0.23 -3.26 -3.72
N GLU A 17 0.09 -3.45 -2.41
CA GLU A 17 0.55 -4.63 -1.68
C GLU A 17 2.02 -5.02 -1.94
N PRO A 18 2.99 -4.10 -1.83
CA PRO A 18 4.36 -4.30 -2.32
C PRO A 18 5.16 -5.35 -1.53
N THR A 19 4.73 -5.70 -0.33
CA THR A 19 5.39 -6.69 0.53
C THR A 19 4.86 -8.10 0.33
N VAL A 20 3.75 -8.26 -0.39
CA VAL A 20 3.19 -9.59 -0.68
C VAL A 20 4.18 -10.36 -1.54
N SER A 21 4.50 -11.58 -1.12
CA SER A 21 5.49 -12.47 -1.77
C SER A 21 6.97 -12.11 -1.57
N LEU A 22 7.31 -11.11 -0.74
CA LEU A 22 8.69 -10.87 -0.35
C LEU A 22 9.06 -11.73 0.86
N ASP A 23 10.24 -12.35 0.79
CA ASP A 23 10.88 -12.93 1.98
C ASP A 23 11.42 -11.83 2.90
N GLU A 24 11.82 -12.22 4.11
CA GLU A 24 12.29 -11.26 5.11
C GLU A 24 13.47 -10.40 4.62
N PRO A 25 14.54 -10.97 4.00
CA PRO A 25 15.63 -10.16 3.46
C PRO A 25 15.18 -9.16 2.39
N SER A 26 14.31 -9.57 1.46
CA SER A 26 13.83 -8.68 0.40
C SER A 26 12.94 -7.58 0.95
N ARG A 27 12.14 -7.88 1.97
CA ARG A 27 11.30 -6.90 2.67
C ARG A 27 12.15 -5.83 3.37
N GLN A 28 13.24 -6.23 4.04
CA GLN A 28 14.18 -5.27 4.64
C GLN A 28 14.87 -4.40 3.58
N GLY A 29 15.28 -4.99 2.46
CA GLY A 29 15.83 -4.24 1.32
C GLY A 29 14.85 -3.20 0.78
N PHE A 30 13.58 -3.60 0.61
CA PHE A 30 12.51 -2.70 0.18
C PHE A 30 12.32 -1.51 1.14
N TYR A 31 12.28 -1.75 2.46
CA TYR A 31 12.16 -0.67 3.44
C TYR A 31 13.34 0.30 3.40
N LYS A 32 14.57 -0.21 3.21
CA LYS A 32 15.76 0.64 3.05
C LYS A 32 15.66 1.52 1.79
N THR A 33 15.18 0.96 0.69
CA THR A 33 14.99 1.71 -0.56
C THR A 33 13.89 2.77 -0.43
N LEU A 34 12.78 2.44 0.22
CA LEU A 34 11.73 3.42 0.55
C LEU A 34 12.27 4.56 1.42
N GLN A 35 13.08 4.24 2.43
CA GLN A 35 13.67 5.26 3.30
C GLN A 35 14.59 6.20 2.51
N THR A 36 15.42 5.65 1.63
CA THR A 36 16.28 6.45 0.74
C THR A 36 15.45 7.38 -0.15
N HIS A 37 14.38 6.86 -0.76
CA HIS A 37 13.46 7.64 -1.59
C HIS A 37 12.82 8.81 -0.82
N PHE A 38 12.46 8.61 0.45
CA PHE A 38 11.94 9.68 1.30
C PHE A 38 13.00 10.72 1.69
N ASP A 39 14.23 10.29 1.94
CA ASP A 39 15.34 11.18 2.27
C ASP A 39 15.75 12.06 1.07
N ASP A 40 15.55 11.55 -0.15
CA ASP A 40 15.73 12.30 -1.41
C ASP A 40 14.56 13.24 -1.73
N GLY A 41 13.56 13.35 -0.84
CA GLY A 41 12.39 14.23 -0.99
C GLY A 41 11.23 13.62 -1.77
N GLY A 42 11.28 12.32 -2.05
CA GLY A 42 10.21 11.57 -2.66
C GLY A 42 9.06 11.22 -1.70
N GLY A 43 7.93 10.80 -2.26
CA GLY A 43 6.76 10.32 -1.54
C GLY A 43 6.27 8.97 -2.07
N ALA A 44 5.45 8.29 -1.28
CA ALA A 44 4.80 7.05 -1.68
C ALA A 44 3.37 6.98 -1.12
N VAL A 45 2.45 6.46 -1.94
CA VAL A 45 1.13 5.99 -1.51
C VAL A 45 1.17 4.48 -1.61
N ILE A 46 0.89 3.82 -0.49
CA ILE A 46 1.01 2.37 -0.38
C ILE A 46 -0.32 1.82 0.15
N VAL A 47 -0.87 0.85 -0.58
CA VAL A 47 -1.97 0.02 -0.11
C VAL A 47 -1.36 -1.22 0.55
N SER A 48 -1.75 -1.50 1.77
CA SER A 48 -1.30 -2.67 2.52
C SER A 48 -2.37 -3.08 3.54
N HIS A 49 -2.62 -4.38 3.65
CA HIS A 49 -3.41 -4.97 4.74
C HIS A 49 -2.60 -5.17 6.03
N THR A 50 -1.28 -4.99 6.00
CA THR A 50 -0.41 -5.08 7.19
C THR A 50 0.34 -3.79 7.48
N PRO A 51 0.59 -3.45 8.76
CA PRO A 51 1.45 -2.33 9.11
C PRO A 51 2.85 -2.49 8.51
N LEU A 52 3.32 -1.47 7.80
CA LEU A 52 4.69 -1.44 7.29
C LEU A 52 5.64 -1.02 8.41
N ALA A 53 6.79 -1.69 8.50
CA ALA A 53 7.83 -1.38 9.48
C ALA A 53 8.68 -0.18 9.03
N LEU A 54 8.06 0.99 8.94
CA LEU A 54 8.71 2.24 8.52
C LEU A 54 9.24 3.00 9.74
N ALA A 55 10.42 3.61 9.61
CA ALA A 55 11.02 4.45 10.65
C ALA A 55 10.26 5.76 10.87
N ARG A 56 9.62 6.29 9.81
CA ARG A 56 8.76 7.46 9.86
C ARG A 56 7.29 7.01 9.94
N SER A 57 6.52 7.61 10.83
CA SER A 57 5.08 7.35 10.92
C SER A 57 4.36 7.88 9.67
N PRO A 58 3.76 7.01 8.83
CA PRO A 58 3.02 7.47 7.68
C PRO A 58 1.67 8.05 8.10
N LYS A 59 1.10 8.90 7.25
CA LYS A 59 -0.34 9.21 7.37
C LYS A 59 -1.13 7.98 6.93
N VAL A 60 -1.84 7.37 7.87
CA VAL A 60 -2.70 6.21 7.59
C VAL A 60 -4.10 6.69 7.27
N MET A 61 -4.70 6.12 6.22
CA MET A 61 -6.09 6.33 5.85
C MET A 61 -6.80 4.98 5.84
N ASP A 62 -7.84 4.85 6.67
CA ASP A 62 -8.69 3.67 6.65
C ASP A 62 -9.69 3.76 5.50
N LEU A 63 -9.57 2.85 4.53
CA LEU A 63 -10.43 2.81 3.35
C LEU A 63 -11.84 2.30 3.66
N SER A 64 -12.05 1.63 4.80
CA SER A 64 -13.39 1.16 5.21
C SER A 64 -14.37 2.32 5.38
N LEU A 65 -13.87 3.52 5.69
CA LEU A 65 -14.64 4.75 5.78
C LEU A 65 -15.24 5.20 4.43
N PHE A 66 -14.71 4.70 3.32
CA PHE A 66 -15.14 5.02 1.97
C PHE A 66 -15.76 3.82 1.25
N ALA A 67 -16.01 2.73 1.98
CA ALA A 67 -16.74 1.59 1.44
C ALA A 67 -18.09 2.08 0.92
N ALA A 68 -18.44 1.65 -0.30
CA ALA A 68 -19.77 1.91 -0.83
C ALA A 68 -20.78 1.38 0.19
N GLN A 69 -21.63 2.25 0.72
CA GLN A 69 -22.79 1.81 1.48
C GLN A 69 -23.62 0.99 0.52
N GLY A 70 -23.55 -0.34 0.65
CA GLY A 70 -24.41 -1.23 -0.10
C GLY A 70 -25.84 -0.77 0.15
N PHE A 71 -26.56 -0.42 -0.91
CA PHE A 71 -28.00 -0.41 -0.85
C PHE A 71 -28.43 -1.86 -0.61
N PHE A 72 -28.48 -2.27 0.66
CA PHE A 72 -29.16 -3.49 1.04
C PHE A 72 -30.64 -3.21 0.83
N THR A 73 -31.17 -3.57 -0.34
CA THR A 73 -32.60 -3.77 -0.51
C THR A 73 -32.95 -5.05 0.24
N THR A 74 -33.41 -4.88 1.48
CA THR A 74 -34.19 -5.88 2.17
C THR A 74 -35.46 -6.13 1.34
N GLU A 75 -35.79 -7.40 1.04
CA GLU A 75 -36.76 -7.91 0.03
C GLU A 75 -36.12 -8.12 -1.36
N VAL A 76 -35.88 -9.32 -1.91
CA VAL A 76 -36.51 -10.65 -1.81
C VAL A 76 -35.57 -11.70 -2.43
N ASP A 77 -34.86 -12.50 -1.63
CA ASP A 77 -34.29 -13.80 -2.05
C ASP A 77 -35.24 -14.94 -1.58
N ALA A 78 -36.51 -14.86 -1.99
CA ALA A 78 -37.54 -15.86 -1.69
C ALA A 78 -37.74 -16.88 -2.83
N PHE A 79 -36.84 -16.95 -3.82
CA PHE A 79 -36.95 -17.90 -4.93
C PHE A 79 -35.59 -18.40 -5.42
N LEU A 80 -34.91 -19.20 -4.60
CA LEU A 80 -34.05 -20.30 -5.05
C LEU A 80 -34.24 -21.51 -4.14
#